data_AF-A0A5P9NPR1-F1
#
_entry.id   AF-A0A5P9NPR1-F1
#
_cell.length_a   1.000
_cell.length_b   1.000
_cell.length_c   1.000
_cell.angle_alpha   90.00
_cell.angle_beta   90.00
_cell.angle_gamma   90.00
#
_symmetry.space_group_name_H-M   'P 1'
#
loop_
_entity.id
_entity.type
_entity.pdbx_description
1 polymer ?
#
loop_
_entity_poly.entity_id
_entity_poly.type
_entity_poly.pdbx_seq_one_letter_code
_entity_poly.pdbx_strand_id
1 'polypeptide(L)'
;MLEKELAQATKMAENANKKVEQLRKKLVSESEKANARAKRELQAARKRHSTASARLKKARAAAKKKATPANQQKVDALMKQVQDLAEAVGKITVAAYEAAQNYTSVKADAILEARKAKAADQAASVVEKAASKTKKKPAAKKKAAPKKKAAAKKKAAPKKKAAAKKKVTAKKKAAPKKKAAAKKKAAPKKKAARKKAPAKK
;
A
#
# COMPACT_ATOMS: atom_id res chain seq x y z
N MET A 1 -0.17 9.77 -47.48
CA MET A 1 -1.07 8.70 -46.97
C MET A 1 -0.61 8.26 -45.59
N LEU A 2 0.64 7.78 -45.44
CA LEU A 2 1.22 7.29 -44.18
C LEU A 2 1.13 8.26 -42.98
N GLU A 3 1.39 9.56 -43.18
CA GLU A 3 1.32 10.54 -42.07
C GLU A 3 -0.10 10.72 -41.51
N LYS A 4 -1.12 10.66 -42.36
CA LYS A 4 -2.53 10.76 -41.94
C LYS A 4 -2.95 9.51 -41.16
N GLU A 5 -2.50 8.33 -41.59
CA GLU A 5 -2.76 7.06 -40.91
C GLU A 5 -2.05 7.00 -39.55
N LEU A 6 -0.81 7.48 -39.45
CA LEU A 6 -0.09 7.59 -38.18
C LEU A 6 -0.74 8.58 -37.22
N ALA A 7 -1.21 9.74 -37.72
CA ALA A 7 -1.95 10.70 -36.91
C ALA A 7 -3.30 10.15 -36.42
N GLN A 8 -3.98 9.35 -37.24
CA GLN A 8 -5.22 8.67 -36.84
C GLN A 8 -4.94 7.59 -35.78
N ALA A 9 -3.89 6.78 -35.97
CA ALA A 9 -3.49 5.73 -35.04
C ALA A 9 -3.10 6.30 -33.66
N THR A 10 -2.35 7.39 -33.63
CA THR A 10 -1.98 8.09 -32.39
C THR A 10 -3.21 8.64 -31.66
N LYS A 11 -4.13 9.29 -32.37
CA LYS A 11 -5.41 9.75 -31.79
C LYS A 11 -6.25 8.60 -31.22
N MET A 12 -6.31 7.46 -31.91
CA MET A 12 -7.01 6.27 -31.40
C MET A 12 -6.32 5.72 -30.15
N ALA A 13 -5.00 5.65 -30.13
CA ALA A 13 -4.22 5.21 -28.97
C ALA A 13 -4.42 6.13 -27.75
N GLU A 14 -4.41 7.45 -27.94
CA GLU A 14 -4.70 8.41 -26.87
C GLU A 14 -6.11 8.25 -26.29
N ASN A 15 -7.11 8.08 -27.15
CA ASN A 15 -8.48 7.86 -26.72
C ASN A 15 -8.65 6.53 -25.97
N ALA A 16 -7.99 5.47 -26.43
CA ALA A 16 -7.95 4.19 -25.74
C ALA A 16 -7.31 4.32 -24.35
N ASN A 17 -6.17 5.01 -24.25
CA ASN A 17 -5.49 5.25 -22.97
C ASN A 17 -6.37 6.04 -21.99
N LYS A 18 -7.04 7.11 -22.44
CA LYS A 18 -8.01 7.85 -21.62
C LYS A 18 -9.13 6.96 -21.11
N LYS A 19 -9.69 6.09 -21.96
CA LYS A 19 -10.75 5.16 -21.57
C LYS A 19 -10.25 4.12 -20.56
N VAL A 20 -9.05 3.59 -20.75
CA VAL A 20 -8.41 2.67 -19.80
C VAL A 20 -8.21 3.33 -18.43
N GLU A 21 -7.75 4.58 -18.37
CA GLU A 21 -7.62 5.31 -17.12
C GLU A 21 -8.96 5.55 -16.42
N GLN A 22 -9.99 5.92 -17.17
CA GLN A 22 -11.34 6.08 -16.62
C GLN A 22 -11.87 4.78 -16.04
N LEU A 23 -11.68 3.65 -16.75
CA LEU A 23 -12.08 2.33 -16.27
C LEU A 23 -11.30 1.92 -15.02
N ARG A 24 -9.99 2.16 -14.96
CA ARG A 24 -9.16 1.90 -13.77
C ARG A 24 -9.66 2.70 -12.57
N LYS A 25 -9.95 4.00 -12.75
CA LYS A 25 -10.50 4.86 -11.68
C LYS A 25 -11.86 4.35 -11.20
N LYS A 26 -12.75 3.97 -12.12
CA LYS A 26 -14.06 3.39 -11.79
C LYS A 26 -13.90 2.09 -11.00
N LEU A 27 -13.06 1.17 -11.48
CA LEU A 27 -12.80 -0.12 -10.84
C LEU A 27 -12.25 0.03 -9.41
N VAL A 28 -11.31 0.95 -9.19
CA VAL A 28 -10.82 1.28 -7.83
C VAL A 28 -11.95 1.83 -6.96
N SER A 29 -12.77 2.75 -7.48
CA SER A 29 -13.87 3.33 -6.71
C SER A 29 -14.97 2.32 -6.37
N GLU A 30 -15.26 1.40 -7.28
CA GLU A 30 -16.27 0.35 -7.10
C GLU A 30 -15.79 -0.71 -6.12
N SER A 31 -14.54 -1.14 -6.22
CA SER A 31 -13.94 -2.07 -5.26
C SER A 31 -13.83 -1.45 -3.85
N GLU A 32 -13.55 -0.15 -3.74
CA GLU A 32 -13.58 0.56 -2.45
C GLU A 32 -14.99 0.57 -1.84
N LYS A 33 -16.00 0.91 -2.64
CA LYS A 33 -17.41 0.89 -2.22
C LYS A 33 -17.84 -0.51 -1.82
N ALA A 34 -17.46 -1.54 -2.57
CA ALA A 34 -17.77 -2.94 -2.28
C ALA A 34 -17.16 -3.37 -0.94
N ASN A 35 -15.87 -3.09 -0.72
CA ASN A 35 -15.18 -3.37 0.54
C ASN A 35 -15.84 -2.63 1.73
N ALA A 36 -16.19 -1.35 1.55
CA ALA A 36 -16.88 -0.58 2.59
C ALA A 36 -18.28 -1.15 2.91
N ARG A 37 -19.04 -1.55 1.90
CA ARG A 37 -20.35 -2.20 2.07
C ARG A 37 -20.20 -3.53 2.81
N ALA A 38 -19.28 -4.39 2.39
CA ALA A 38 -19.05 -5.69 3.01
C ALA A 38 -18.63 -5.57 4.49
N LYS A 39 -17.79 -4.58 4.83
CA LYS A 39 -17.45 -4.27 6.23
C LYS A 39 -18.66 -3.88 7.07
N ARG A 40 -19.54 -3.02 6.54
CA ARG A 40 -20.77 -2.59 7.24
C ARG A 40 -21.73 -3.76 7.43
N GLU A 41 -21.90 -4.58 6.39
CA GLU A 41 -22.75 -5.76 6.43
C GLU A 41 -22.25 -6.79 7.45
N LEU A 42 -20.94 -7.08 7.44
CA LEU A 42 -20.32 -7.96 8.43
C LEU A 42 -20.52 -7.45 9.86
N GLN A 43 -20.37 -6.15 10.09
CA GLN A 43 -20.63 -5.55 11.40
C GLN A 43 -22.11 -5.70 11.81
N ALA A 44 -23.03 -5.46 10.88
CA ALA A 44 -24.47 -5.60 11.14
C ALA A 44 -24.84 -7.06 11.44
N ALA A 45 -24.32 -8.02 10.67
CA ALA A 45 -24.53 -9.45 10.88
C ALA A 45 -24.00 -9.92 12.24
N ARG A 46 -22.79 -9.50 12.61
CA ARG A 46 -22.21 -9.79 13.94
C ARG A 46 -23.06 -9.22 15.08
N LYS A 47 -23.57 -7.99 14.93
CA LYS A 47 -24.49 -7.38 15.92
C LYS A 47 -25.78 -8.18 16.04
N ARG A 48 -26.39 -8.60 14.93
CA ARG A 48 -27.61 -9.44 14.91
C ARG A 48 -27.37 -10.80 15.58
N HIS A 49 -26.26 -11.47 15.26
CA HIS A 49 -25.88 -12.73 15.89
C HIS A 49 -25.68 -12.57 17.42
N SER A 50 -25.01 -11.49 17.85
CA SER A 50 -24.80 -11.21 19.27
C SER A 50 -26.11 -10.97 20.02
N THR A 51 -27.06 -10.23 19.44
CA THR A 51 -28.35 -9.97 20.08
C THR A 51 -29.23 -11.22 20.14
N ALA A 52 -29.25 -12.03 19.08
CA ALA A 52 -29.94 -13.32 19.06
C ALA A 52 -29.34 -14.30 20.09
N SER A 53 -28.01 -14.36 20.20
CA SER A 53 -27.32 -15.18 21.20
C SER A 53 -27.68 -14.77 22.64
N ALA A 54 -27.79 -13.47 22.90
CA ALA A 54 -28.23 -12.96 24.20
C ALA A 54 -29.69 -13.35 24.51
N ARG A 55 -30.58 -13.33 23.51
CA ARG A 55 -31.97 -13.79 23.64
C ARG A 55 -32.04 -15.28 23.93
N LEU A 56 -31.27 -16.10 23.20
CA LEU A 56 -31.15 -17.54 23.44
C LEU A 56 -30.67 -17.84 24.85
N LYS A 57 -29.65 -17.13 25.34
CA LYS A 57 -29.15 -17.29 26.72
C LYS A 57 -30.24 -17.02 27.76
N LYS A 58 -31.04 -15.97 27.57
CA LYS A 58 -32.18 -15.65 28.46
C LYS A 58 -33.28 -16.70 28.38
N ALA A 59 -33.61 -17.18 27.18
CA ALA A 59 -34.61 -18.24 27.00
C ALA A 59 -34.18 -19.56 27.67
N ARG A 60 -32.91 -19.95 27.50
CA ARG A 60 -32.34 -21.13 28.19
C ARG A 60 -32.40 -20.99 29.70
N ALA A 61 -32.13 -19.81 30.24
CA ALA A 61 -32.26 -19.55 31.67
C ALA A 61 -33.72 -19.66 32.16
N ALA A 62 -34.69 -19.21 31.36
CA ALA A 62 -36.11 -19.35 31.67
C ALA A 62 -36.59 -20.82 31.64
N ALA A 63 -36.18 -21.57 30.61
CA ALA A 63 -36.48 -23.00 30.49
C ALA A 63 -35.90 -23.82 31.65
N LYS A 64 -34.67 -23.49 32.10
CA LYS A 64 -34.06 -24.10 33.29
C LYS A 64 -34.83 -23.83 34.57
N LYS A 65 -35.45 -22.65 34.70
CA LYS A 65 -36.25 -22.29 35.89
C LYS A 65 -37.64 -22.93 35.87
N LYS A 66 -38.25 -23.04 34.68
CA LYS A 66 -39.57 -23.61 34.47
C LYS A 66 -39.57 -24.43 33.19
N ALA A 67 -39.52 -25.75 33.35
CA ALA A 67 -39.52 -26.72 32.26
C ALA A 67 -40.93 -26.90 31.69
N THR A 68 -41.42 -25.90 30.95
CA THR A 68 -42.68 -25.97 30.21
C THR A 68 -42.40 -26.24 28.72
N PRO A 69 -43.31 -26.95 28.01
CA PRO A 69 -43.17 -27.17 26.58
C PRO A 69 -43.01 -25.87 25.78
N ALA A 70 -43.75 -24.82 26.16
CA ALA A 70 -43.64 -23.50 25.54
C ALA A 70 -42.25 -22.86 25.70
N ASN A 71 -41.60 -23.02 26.85
CA ASN A 71 -40.25 -22.51 27.06
C ASN A 71 -39.21 -23.29 26.26
N GLN A 72 -39.39 -24.60 26.12
CA GLN A 72 -38.51 -25.45 25.32
C GLN A 72 -38.61 -25.09 23.83
N GLN A 73 -39.83 -24.99 23.28
CA GLN A 73 -40.07 -24.55 21.91
C GLN A 73 -39.42 -23.20 21.60
N LYS A 74 -39.48 -22.25 22.54
CA LYS A 74 -38.82 -20.93 22.39
C LYS A 74 -37.29 -21.05 22.35
N VAL A 75 -36.70 -21.93 23.16
CA VAL A 75 -35.25 -22.18 23.13
C VAL A 75 -34.85 -22.78 21.79
N ASP A 76 -35.60 -23.76 21.29
CA ASP A 76 -35.29 -24.45 20.03
C ASP A 76 -35.41 -23.49 18.83
N ALA A 77 -36.46 -22.67 18.79
CA ALA A 77 -36.63 -21.65 17.76
C ALA A 77 -35.48 -20.61 17.77
N LEU A 78 -35.09 -20.13 18.96
CA LEU A 78 -33.97 -19.18 19.08
C LEU A 78 -32.62 -19.84 18.79
N MET A 79 -32.47 -21.14 19.05
CA MET A 79 -31.26 -21.88 18.73
C MET A 79 -31.09 -22.01 17.22
N LYS A 80 -32.17 -22.37 16.50
CA LYS A 80 -32.19 -22.39 15.04
C LYS A 80 -31.88 -21.01 14.45
N GLN A 81 -32.52 -19.95 14.97
CA GLN A 81 -32.23 -18.58 14.54
C GLN A 81 -30.75 -18.20 14.74
N VAL A 82 -30.13 -18.60 15.85
CA VAL A 82 -28.70 -18.33 16.10
C VAL A 82 -27.81 -19.12 15.13
N GLN A 83 -28.16 -20.38 14.81
CA GLN A 83 -27.45 -21.19 13.82
C GLN A 83 -27.51 -20.55 12.43
N ASP A 84 -28.71 -20.17 11.97
CA ASP A 84 -28.90 -19.51 10.67
C ASP A 84 -28.09 -18.20 10.59
N LEU A 85 -28.09 -17.41 11.68
CA LEU A 85 -27.29 -16.19 11.77
C LEU A 85 -25.78 -16.47 11.81
N ALA A 86 -25.35 -17.57 12.42
CA ALA A 86 -23.94 -17.96 12.46
C ALA A 86 -23.45 -18.36 11.06
N GLU A 87 -24.24 -19.14 10.31
CA GLU A 87 -23.94 -19.48 8.92
C GLU A 87 -23.91 -18.23 8.03
N ALA A 88 -24.89 -17.33 8.20
CA ALA A 88 -24.90 -16.05 7.48
C ALA A 88 -23.66 -15.20 7.80
N VAL A 89 -23.27 -15.10 9.07
CA VAL A 89 -22.03 -14.40 9.46
C VAL A 89 -20.80 -15.06 8.82
N GLY A 90 -20.75 -16.39 8.74
CA GLY A 90 -19.70 -17.12 8.04
C GLY A 90 -19.59 -16.72 6.57
N LYS A 91 -20.70 -16.82 5.83
CA LYS A 91 -20.77 -16.43 4.41
C LYS A 91 -20.39 -14.96 4.18
N ILE A 92 -20.91 -14.06 5.00
CA ILE A 92 -20.59 -12.62 4.92
C ILE A 92 -19.12 -12.36 5.27
N THR A 93 -18.52 -13.15 6.17
CA THR A 93 -17.09 -13.01 6.51
C THR A 93 -16.21 -13.37 5.32
N VAL A 94 -16.53 -14.47 4.62
CA VAL A 94 -15.82 -14.87 3.39
C VAL A 94 -15.96 -13.78 2.32
N ALA A 95 -17.18 -13.33 2.04
CA ALA A 95 -17.43 -12.26 1.07
C ALA A 95 -16.70 -10.95 1.42
N ALA A 96 -16.65 -10.59 2.70
CA ALA A 96 -15.91 -9.40 3.15
C ALA A 96 -14.40 -9.54 2.99
N TYR A 97 -13.85 -10.75 3.16
CA TYR A 97 -12.45 -11.02 2.94
C TYR A 97 -12.10 -10.95 1.45
N GLU A 98 -12.89 -11.59 0.60
CA GLU A 98 -12.76 -11.51 -0.86
C GLU A 98 -12.84 -10.06 -1.36
N ALA A 99 -13.82 -9.29 -0.89
CA ALA A 99 -13.95 -7.87 -1.24
C ALA A 99 -12.73 -7.05 -0.79
N ALA A 100 -12.13 -7.38 0.35
CA ALA A 100 -10.91 -6.72 0.82
C ALA A 100 -9.67 -7.11 0.00
N GLN A 101 -9.55 -8.39 -0.39
CA GLN A 101 -8.49 -8.86 -1.26
C GLN A 101 -8.58 -8.22 -2.65
N ASN A 102 -9.76 -8.22 -3.26
CA ASN A 102 -10.02 -7.61 -4.56
C ASN A 102 -9.76 -6.09 -4.56
N TYR A 103 -10.16 -5.38 -3.50
CA TYR A 103 -9.81 -3.96 -3.36
C TYR A 103 -8.29 -3.75 -3.31
N THR A 104 -7.58 -4.60 -2.58
CA THR A 104 -6.14 -4.49 -2.40
C THR A 104 -5.39 -4.78 -3.71
N SER A 105 -5.79 -5.82 -4.45
CA SER A 105 -5.19 -6.16 -5.74
C SER A 105 -5.46 -5.06 -6.77
N VAL A 106 -6.72 -4.66 -6.97
CA VAL A 106 -7.10 -3.60 -7.91
C VAL A 106 -6.38 -2.28 -7.61
N LYS A 107 -6.27 -1.92 -6.33
CA LYS A 107 -5.55 -0.71 -5.92
C LYS A 107 -4.04 -0.84 -6.14
N ALA A 108 -3.45 -2.00 -5.87
CA ALA A 108 -2.04 -2.25 -6.13
C ALA A 108 -1.72 -2.17 -7.63
N ASP A 109 -2.53 -2.80 -8.47
CA ASP A 109 -2.39 -2.75 -9.93
C ASP A 109 -2.49 -1.32 -10.45
N ALA A 110 -3.47 -0.55 -9.97
CA ALA A 110 -3.61 0.86 -10.34
C ALA A 110 -2.35 1.68 -9.96
N ILE A 111 -1.74 1.41 -8.80
CA ILE A 111 -0.50 2.07 -8.36
C ILE A 111 0.69 1.64 -9.23
N LEU A 112 0.82 0.36 -9.53
CA LEU A 112 1.90 -0.17 -10.37
C LEU A 112 1.82 0.40 -11.78
N GLU A 113 0.63 0.47 -12.36
CA GLU A 113 0.40 1.06 -13.67
C GLU A 113 0.70 2.56 -13.68
N ALA A 114 0.30 3.30 -12.64
CA ALA A 114 0.67 4.71 -12.52
C ALA A 114 2.20 4.91 -12.41
N ARG A 115 2.92 4.01 -11.73
CA ARG A 115 4.38 4.03 -11.67
C ARG A 115 5.02 3.71 -13.01
N LYS A 116 4.50 2.73 -13.76
CA LYS A 116 4.96 2.42 -15.12
C LYS A 116 4.78 3.60 -16.06
N ALA A 117 3.62 4.26 -16.03
CA ALA A 117 3.36 5.47 -16.81
C ALA A 117 4.36 6.58 -16.47
N LYS A 118 4.56 6.87 -15.18
CA LYS A 118 5.54 7.86 -14.73
C LYS A 118 6.97 7.52 -15.16
N ALA A 119 7.35 6.24 -15.13
CA ALA A 119 8.67 5.80 -15.59
C ALA A 119 8.83 5.95 -17.11
N ALA A 120 7.78 5.67 -17.88
CA ALA A 120 7.76 5.90 -19.33
C ALA A 120 7.90 7.39 -19.67
N ASP A 121 7.18 8.27 -18.98
CA ASP A 121 7.30 9.73 -19.16
C ASP A 121 8.72 10.22 -18.82
N GLN A 122 9.31 9.69 -17.75
CA GLN A 122 10.70 10.01 -17.39
C GLN A 122 11.67 9.54 -18.47
N ALA A 123 11.53 8.31 -18.96
CA ALA A 123 12.37 7.76 -20.02
C ALA A 123 12.23 8.59 -21.31
N ALA A 124 11.01 8.91 -21.73
CA ALA A 124 10.74 9.79 -22.87
C ALA A 124 11.41 11.16 -22.70
N SER A 125 11.30 11.77 -21.52
CA SER A 125 11.94 13.06 -21.24
C SER A 125 13.48 13.01 -21.32
N VAL A 126 14.10 11.88 -20.92
CA VAL A 126 15.54 11.68 -21.02
C VAL A 126 15.96 11.49 -22.47
N VAL A 127 15.20 10.71 -23.25
CA VAL A 127 15.45 10.51 -24.69
C VAL A 127 15.31 11.83 -25.44
N GLU A 128 14.30 12.64 -25.16
CA GLU A 128 14.13 13.95 -25.81
C GLU A 128 15.23 14.95 -25.41
N LYS A 129 15.65 14.96 -24.13
CA LYS A 129 16.82 15.73 -23.68
C LYS A 129 18.11 15.25 -24.34
N ALA A 130 18.27 13.95 -24.59
CA ALA A 130 19.43 13.40 -25.29
C ALA A 130 19.40 13.78 -26.77
N ALA A 131 18.27 13.62 -27.45
CA ALA A 131 18.09 13.94 -28.87
C ALA A 131 18.29 15.45 -29.15
N SER A 132 17.80 16.32 -28.26
CA SER A 132 18.00 17.78 -28.38
C SER A 132 19.45 18.20 -28.15
N LYS A 133 20.22 17.51 -27.28
CA LYS A 133 21.65 17.74 -27.11
C LYS A 133 22.46 17.29 -28.33
N THR A 134 22.07 16.20 -28.99
CA THR A 134 22.72 15.73 -30.22
C THR A 134 22.43 16.67 -31.40
N LYS A 135 21.20 17.22 -31.50
CA LYS A 135 20.85 18.22 -32.53
C LYS A 135 21.50 19.59 -32.32
N LYS A 136 21.89 19.94 -31.08
CA LYS A 136 22.56 21.22 -30.75
C LYS A 136 24.09 21.19 -30.84
N LYS A 137 24.72 20.08 -31.24
CA LYS A 137 26.16 20.07 -31.54
C LYS A 137 26.34 20.60 -32.97
N PRO A 138 26.78 21.86 -33.20
CA PRO A 138 27.07 22.30 -34.55
C PRO A 138 28.13 21.34 -35.10
N ALA A 139 27.88 20.83 -36.31
CA ALA A 139 28.90 20.14 -37.08
C ALA A 139 30.17 21.01 -37.04
N ALA A 140 31.19 20.58 -36.30
CA ALA A 140 32.48 21.22 -36.31
C ALA A 140 32.92 21.21 -37.77
N LYS A 141 32.85 22.39 -38.41
CA LYS A 141 33.42 22.64 -39.73
C LYS A 141 34.76 21.93 -39.77
N LYS A 142 34.86 20.95 -40.67
CA LYS A 142 36.09 20.28 -41.07
C LYS A 142 37.05 21.37 -41.55
N LYS A 143 37.80 21.98 -40.63
CA LYS A 143 38.90 22.88 -40.97
C LYS A 143 40.03 22.01 -41.50
N ALA A 144 40.64 22.55 -42.55
CA ALA A 144 41.58 21.92 -43.44
C ALA A 144 42.78 21.24 -42.76
N ALA A 145 43.37 20.33 -43.52
CA ALA A 145 44.55 19.53 -43.23
C ALA A 145 45.68 20.30 -42.50
N PRO A 146 46.41 19.63 -41.58
CA PRO A 146 47.59 20.21 -40.97
C PRO A 146 48.71 20.30 -42.02
N LYS A 147 49.04 21.52 -42.45
CA LYS A 147 50.28 21.79 -43.18
C LYS A 147 51.46 21.47 -42.27
N LYS A 148 52.09 20.34 -42.58
CA LYS A 148 53.47 19.93 -42.31
C LYS A 148 54.40 21.15 -42.13
N LYS A 149 55.00 21.32 -40.95
CA LYS A 149 56.26 22.08 -40.79
C LYS A 149 57.21 21.36 -39.83
N ALA A 150 58.32 20.94 -40.47
CA ALA A 150 59.69 20.87 -39.99
C ALA A 150 60.01 20.18 -38.64
N ALA A 151 60.71 19.06 -38.76
CA ALA A 151 61.58 18.51 -37.75
C ALA A 151 62.71 19.49 -37.39
N ALA A 152 62.98 19.65 -36.09
CA ALA A 152 64.31 20.04 -35.61
C ALA A 152 64.53 19.59 -34.16
N LYS A 153 65.50 18.67 -34.03
CA LYS A 153 66.48 18.50 -32.94
C LYS A 153 66.04 17.83 -31.62
N LYS A 154 66.48 16.57 -31.53
CA LYS A 154 66.98 15.86 -30.33
C LYS A 154 67.74 16.77 -29.35
N LYS A 155 67.47 16.59 -28.06
CA LYS A 155 68.36 16.52 -26.87
C LYS A 155 67.41 16.49 -25.65
N ALA A 156 67.59 15.79 -24.54
CA ALA A 156 68.46 14.73 -24.06
C ALA A 156 67.73 14.19 -22.80
N ALA A 157 67.71 12.88 -22.57
CA ALA A 157 67.42 12.34 -21.24
C ALA A 157 68.73 12.37 -20.44
N PRO A 158 68.71 12.62 -19.12
CA PRO A 158 68.73 11.46 -18.22
C PRO A 158 68.07 11.63 -16.83
N LYS A 159 67.52 10.50 -16.36
CA LYS A 159 67.68 9.88 -15.03
C LYS A 159 67.09 10.50 -13.74
N LYS A 160 66.28 9.64 -13.10
CA LYS A 160 66.28 9.20 -11.67
C LYS A 160 66.18 10.26 -10.56
N LYS A 161 65.13 10.12 -9.73
CA LYS A 161 65.19 9.81 -8.28
C LYS A 161 63.76 9.48 -7.82
N ALA A 162 63.48 8.25 -7.42
CA ALA A 162 63.66 7.66 -6.08
C ALA A 162 62.44 7.88 -5.18
N ALA A 163 62.04 6.77 -4.55
CA ALA A 163 60.81 6.57 -3.80
C ALA A 163 60.75 7.33 -2.47
N ALA A 164 59.54 7.59 -1.99
CA ALA A 164 59.25 7.70 -0.56
C ALA A 164 57.96 6.94 -0.23
N LYS A 165 58.12 5.94 0.64
CA LYS A 165 57.13 5.01 1.16
C LYS A 165 56.21 5.68 2.21
N LYS A 166 55.01 5.11 2.34
CA LYS A 166 54.21 4.83 3.56
C LYS A 166 54.30 5.77 4.80
N LYS A 167 53.13 6.26 5.20
CA LYS A 167 52.58 6.26 6.58
C LYS A 167 51.06 5.98 6.42
N VAL A 168 50.44 4.89 6.87
CA VAL A 168 50.28 4.24 8.18
C VAL A 168 49.49 5.08 9.20
N THR A 169 48.35 4.49 9.59
CA THR A 169 47.56 4.57 10.85
C THR A 169 46.48 5.65 11.07
N ALA A 170 45.25 5.11 11.17
CA ALA A 170 44.33 5.21 12.30
C ALA A 170 43.54 6.51 12.56
N LYS A 171 42.21 6.42 12.41
CA LYS A 171 41.32 6.33 13.59
C LYS A 171 39.87 5.98 13.21
N LYS A 172 39.47 4.80 13.68
CA LYS A 172 38.11 4.31 13.87
C LYS A 172 37.53 5.04 15.10
N LYS A 173 36.39 5.73 14.98
CA LYS A 173 35.52 6.14 16.10
C LYS A 173 34.17 5.46 15.86
N ALA A 174 33.88 4.30 16.45
CA ALA A 174 33.45 4.05 17.82
C ALA A 174 32.10 4.70 18.16
N ALA A 175 31.07 3.85 18.24
CA ALA A 175 29.72 4.13 18.70
C ALA A 175 29.67 4.45 20.20
N PRO A 176 28.71 5.27 20.68
CA PRO A 176 28.35 5.29 22.09
C PRO A 176 27.15 4.36 22.35
N LYS A 177 27.42 3.27 23.08
CA LYS A 177 26.43 2.50 23.84
C LYS A 177 26.28 3.11 25.24
N LYS A 178 25.08 2.90 25.81
CA LYS A 178 24.65 3.03 27.22
C LYS A 178 24.20 4.41 27.72
N LYS A 179 22.90 4.50 28.02
CA LYS A 179 22.44 4.96 29.34
C LYS A 179 21.54 3.90 29.96
N ALA A 180 21.74 3.71 31.25
CA ALA A 180 21.14 2.69 32.09
C ALA A 180 19.86 3.19 32.77
N ALA A 181 19.03 2.21 33.14
CA ALA A 181 18.07 2.12 34.25
C ALA A 181 17.50 3.39 34.92
N ALA A 182 16.17 3.47 34.94
CA ALA A 182 15.42 3.94 36.10
C ALA A 182 14.29 2.93 36.42
N LYS A 183 14.45 2.25 37.56
CA LYS A 183 13.43 1.46 38.26
C LYS A 183 12.58 2.40 39.15
N LYS A 184 11.33 1.95 39.42
CA LYS A 184 10.39 2.32 40.51
C LYS A 184 9.57 3.63 40.39
N LYS A 185 8.24 3.47 40.35
CA LYS A 185 7.27 3.74 41.45
C LYS A 185 5.85 3.36 40.96
N ALA A 186 5.24 2.32 41.51
CA ALA A 186 4.25 2.34 42.60
C ALA A 186 2.83 2.73 42.14
N ALA A 187 1.91 1.76 42.25
CA ALA A 187 0.46 1.90 42.08
C ALA A 187 -0.17 2.72 43.22
N PRO A 188 -1.34 3.33 42.97
CA PRO A 188 -2.37 3.45 43.98
C PRO A 188 -3.63 2.66 43.58
N LYS A 189 -3.87 1.57 44.32
CA LYS A 189 -5.22 1.05 44.57
C LYS A 189 -5.97 2.08 45.44
N LYS A 190 -7.19 2.47 45.06
CA LYS A 190 -8.31 2.98 45.89
C LYS A 190 -9.42 3.41 44.91
N LYS A 191 -10.73 3.22 45.09
CA LYS A 191 -11.54 2.61 46.16
C LYS A 191 -12.94 2.39 45.56
N ALA A 192 -13.62 1.35 46.03
CA ALA A 192 -15.04 1.10 45.79
C ALA A 192 -15.96 2.11 46.54
N ALA A 193 -17.27 2.03 46.23
CA ALA A 193 -18.45 2.69 46.80
C ALA A 193 -19.00 3.85 45.93
N ARG A 194 -20.28 3.96 45.57
CA ARG A 194 -21.54 3.48 46.18
C ARG A 194 -22.64 3.33 45.12
N LYS A 195 -23.49 2.33 45.32
CA LYS A 195 -24.86 2.23 44.79
C LYS A 195 -25.66 3.51 45.13
N LYS A 196 -26.49 4.00 44.20
CA LYS A 196 -27.77 4.62 44.53
C LYS A 196 -28.87 3.99 43.67
N ALA A 197 -29.89 3.51 44.37
CA ALA A 197 -31.12 2.93 43.85
C ALA A 197 -32.09 4.04 43.37
N PRO A 198 -33.18 3.71 42.66
CA PRO A 198 -34.00 4.66 41.90
C PRO A 198 -35.06 5.34 42.76
N ALA A 199 -35.36 6.60 42.46
CA ALA A 199 -36.53 7.30 42.99
C ALA A 199 -37.71 7.05 42.04
N LYS A 200 -38.77 6.44 42.57
CA LYS A 200 -40.15 6.60 42.10
C LYS A 200 -40.75 7.79 42.84
N LYS A 201 -41.39 8.69 42.11
CA LYS A 201 -42.76 9.16 42.32
C LYS A 201 -43.26 9.70 40.99
#